data_AF-A0A1Y1L4C5-F1
#
_entry.id   AF-A0A1Y1L4C5-F1
#
_cell.length_a   1.000
_cell.length_b   1.000
_cell.length_c   1.000
_cell.angle_alpha   90.00
_cell.angle_beta   90.00
_cell.angle_gamma   90.00
#
_symmetry.space_group_name_H-M   'P 1'
#
loop_
_entity.id
_entity.type
_entity.pdbx_description
1 polymer ?
#
loop_
_entity_poly.entity_id
_entity_poly.type
_entity_poly.pdbx_seq_one_letter_code
_entity_poly.pdbx_strand_id
1 'polypeptide(L)'
;PRVWEMYLHFLVKQPAITLVRRTFDRALRALPITQHNRIWALYVPFSNAASGDTAVKVWRRYIQVHPEEAEDFIELLIESGLYTEAAISYVNLLNNVRFASKTGKGHYELWSEMVDLLVDHASEIEVNYESGIDVESIIRSGIARFPDQRGKLWVGLATYWIRRGSFERARDAFEQGITTVMTVRDFALIFESYTEFEESIIKALMESVTNRTDMGVEDEDADFELDVRMMRFEHLMDRRPFLVNDVLLRQNPNLVSEWEKRVALWGDNKQEVVRTYADAIASIHP
;
A
#
# COMPACT_ATOMS: atom_id res chain seq x y z
N PRO A 1 -36.64 17.67 -21.79
CA PRO A 1 -36.27 17.01 -20.52
C PRO A 1 -37.36 16.11 -19.94
N ARG A 2 -38.55 16.63 -19.58
CA ARG A 2 -39.63 15.82 -18.94
C ARG A 2 -40.10 14.60 -19.74
N VAL A 3 -40.22 14.72 -21.07
CA VAL A 3 -40.61 13.57 -21.92
C VAL A 3 -39.57 12.45 -21.85
N TRP A 4 -38.28 12.80 -21.83
CA TRP A 4 -37.21 11.84 -21.61
C TRP A 4 -37.27 11.22 -20.21
N GLU A 5 -37.47 12.02 -19.16
CA GLU A 5 -37.60 11.53 -17.77
C GLU A 5 -38.75 10.52 -17.64
N MET A 6 -39.94 10.82 -18.18
CA MET A 6 -41.10 9.92 -18.15
C MET A 6 -40.83 8.62 -18.93
N TYR A 7 -40.20 8.74 -20.10
CA TYR A 7 -39.86 7.59 -20.92
C TYR A 7 -38.81 6.69 -20.26
N LEU A 8 -37.77 7.29 -19.66
CA LEU A 8 -36.73 6.56 -18.92
C LEU A 8 -37.31 5.88 -17.67
N HIS A 9 -38.18 6.56 -16.91
CA HIS A 9 -38.88 5.95 -15.76
C HIS A 9 -39.70 4.72 -16.15
N PHE A 10 -40.37 4.76 -17.31
CA PHE A 10 -41.12 3.62 -17.81
C PHE A 10 -40.18 2.49 -18.24
N LEU A 11 -39.10 2.82 -18.96
CA LEU A 11 -38.14 1.84 -19.46
C LEU A 11 -37.35 1.13 -18.36
N VAL A 12 -37.00 1.81 -17.26
CA VAL A 12 -36.28 1.22 -16.13
C VAL A 12 -37.07 0.07 -15.47
N LYS A 13 -38.41 0.06 -15.60
CA LYS A 13 -39.25 -1.05 -15.12
C LYS A 13 -39.17 -2.31 -15.98
N GLN A 14 -38.55 -2.23 -17.16
CA GLN A 14 -38.42 -3.35 -18.07
C GLN A 14 -37.06 -4.06 -17.88
N PRO A 15 -36.98 -5.40 -17.99
CA PRO A 15 -35.74 -6.15 -17.84
C PRO A 15 -34.75 -6.01 -19.02
N ALA A 16 -34.95 -5.02 -19.91
CA ALA A 16 -34.18 -4.87 -21.15
C ALA A 16 -32.97 -3.94 -20.98
N ILE A 17 -31.92 -4.42 -20.29
CA ILE A 17 -30.76 -3.61 -19.86
C ILE A 17 -30.08 -2.86 -21.03
N THR A 18 -29.90 -3.52 -22.18
CA THR A 18 -29.23 -2.93 -23.34
C THR A 18 -30.02 -1.81 -24.02
N LEU A 19 -31.35 -1.97 -24.08
CA LEU A 19 -32.26 -0.96 -24.63
C LEU A 19 -32.26 0.28 -23.73
N VAL A 20 -32.41 0.06 -22.42
CA VAL A 20 -32.40 1.11 -21.40
C VAL A 20 -31.07 1.88 -21.44
N ARG A 21 -29.92 1.19 -21.49
CA ARG A 21 -28.61 1.84 -21.61
C ARG A 21 -28.48 2.71 -22.86
N ARG A 22 -28.95 2.22 -24.01
CA ARG A 22 -28.90 2.97 -25.28
C ARG A 22 -29.82 4.19 -25.28
N THR A 23 -30.98 4.11 -24.63
CA THR A 23 -31.91 5.25 -24.52
C THR A 23 -31.39 6.30 -23.55
N PHE A 24 -30.75 5.92 -22.44
CA PHE A 24 -30.00 6.84 -21.58
C PHE A 24 -28.88 7.56 -22.35
N ASP A 25 -28.07 6.82 -23.11
CA ASP A 25 -27.01 7.39 -23.98
C ASP A 25 -27.55 8.34 -25.04
N ARG A 26 -28.77 8.11 -25.54
CA ARG A 26 -29.45 9.00 -26.50
C ARG A 26 -30.00 10.24 -25.82
N ALA A 27 -30.51 10.10 -24.60
CA ALA A 27 -31.01 11.22 -23.81
C ALA A 27 -29.87 12.18 -23.42
N LEU A 28 -28.73 11.66 -22.97
CA LEU A 28 -27.53 12.47 -22.65
C LEU A 28 -26.97 13.21 -23.88
N ARG A 29 -27.04 12.61 -25.07
CA ARG A 29 -26.65 13.26 -26.33
C ARG A 29 -27.63 14.34 -26.80
N ALA A 30 -28.92 14.16 -26.53
CA ALA A 30 -29.97 15.06 -27.01
C ALA A 30 -30.20 16.28 -26.08
N LEU A 31 -29.77 16.21 -24.82
CA LEU A 31 -30.05 17.23 -23.81
C LEU A 31 -28.79 18.05 -23.47
N PRO A 32 -28.93 19.36 -23.20
CA PRO A 32 -27.84 20.19 -22.72
C PRO A 32 -27.30 19.73 -21.36
N ILE A 33 -26.02 20.01 -21.08
CA ILE A 33 -25.31 19.56 -19.87
C ILE A 33 -26.01 19.96 -18.56
N THR A 34 -26.70 21.11 -18.55
CA THR A 34 -27.47 21.60 -17.39
C THR A 34 -28.60 20.66 -16.95
N GLN A 35 -29.03 19.74 -17.83
CA GLN A 35 -30.11 18.79 -17.57
C GLN A 35 -29.60 17.37 -17.33
N HIS A 36 -28.27 17.14 -17.44
CA HIS A 36 -27.67 15.81 -17.25
C HIS A 36 -27.85 15.31 -15.83
N ASN A 37 -27.80 16.18 -14.81
CA ASN A 37 -27.99 15.80 -13.40
C ASN A 37 -29.31 15.03 -13.17
N ARG A 38 -30.39 15.41 -13.86
CA ARG A 38 -31.70 14.74 -13.71
C ARG A 38 -31.73 13.35 -14.35
N ILE A 39 -30.95 13.17 -15.41
CA ILE A 39 -30.82 11.87 -16.08
C ILE A 39 -29.91 10.97 -15.26
N TRP A 40 -28.79 11.49 -14.76
CA TRP A 40 -27.86 10.77 -13.90
C TRP A 40 -28.51 10.27 -12.61
N ALA A 41 -29.38 11.07 -12.00
CA ALA A 41 -30.18 10.66 -10.84
C ALA A 41 -31.03 9.40 -11.08
N LEU A 42 -31.39 9.11 -12.34
CA LEU A 42 -32.10 7.88 -12.72
C LEU A 42 -31.15 6.81 -13.26
N TYR A 43 -30.05 7.22 -13.88
CA TYR A 43 -29.13 6.32 -14.55
C TYR A 43 -28.21 5.58 -13.57
N VAL A 44 -27.73 6.26 -12.52
CA VAL A 44 -26.85 5.66 -11.50
C VAL A 44 -27.54 4.54 -10.70
N PRO A 45 -28.76 4.72 -10.16
CA PRO A 45 -29.45 3.62 -9.47
C PRO A 45 -29.74 2.44 -10.42
N PHE A 46 -30.08 2.72 -11.67
CA PHE A 46 -30.27 1.68 -12.68
C PHE A 46 -28.96 0.92 -12.98
N SER A 47 -27.83 1.63 -13.08
CA SER A 47 -26.54 0.97 -13.31
C SER A 47 -26.12 0.10 -12.13
N ASN A 48 -26.35 0.55 -10.90
CA ASN A 48 -26.05 -0.23 -9.70
C ASN A 48 -26.91 -1.51 -9.65
N ALA A 49 -28.18 -1.42 -10.04
CA ALA A 49 -29.08 -2.58 -10.14
C ALA A 49 -28.74 -3.53 -11.29
N ALA A 50 -28.14 -3.03 -12.38
CA ALA A 50 -27.71 -3.84 -13.51
C ALA A 50 -26.40 -4.59 -13.25
N SER A 51 -25.53 -4.02 -12.41
CA SER A 51 -24.21 -4.53 -11.99
C SER A 51 -23.25 -4.90 -13.16
N GLY A 52 -22.00 -5.24 -12.82
CA GLY A 52 -20.96 -5.67 -13.78
C GLY A 52 -20.45 -4.58 -14.72
N ASP A 53 -19.90 -4.98 -15.88
CA ASP A 53 -19.26 -4.10 -16.87
C ASP A 53 -20.12 -2.91 -17.32
N THR A 54 -21.44 -3.08 -17.30
CA THR A 54 -22.36 -2.01 -17.68
C THR A 54 -22.36 -0.90 -16.65
N ALA A 55 -22.26 -1.24 -15.36
CA ALA A 55 -22.18 -0.26 -14.28
C ALA A 55 -20.87 0.53 -14.36
N VAL A 56 -19.74 -0.17 -14.50
CA VAL A 56 -18.41 0.44 -14.58
C VAL A 56 -18.31 1.44 -15.73
N LYS A 57 -18.82 1.08 -16.92
CA LYS A 57 -18.79 1.98 -18.10
C LYS A 57 -19.65 3.23 -17.92
N VAL A 58 -20.76 3.11 -17.20
CA VAL A 58 -21.67 4.24 -16.92
C VAL A 58 -21.05 5.17 -15.90
N TRP A 59 -20.53 4.62 -14.81
CA TRP A 59 -19.83 5.38 -13.78
C TRP A 59 -18.58 6.07 -14.29
N ARG A 60 -17.80 5.43 -15.18
CA ARG A 60 -16.63 6.05 -15.82
C ARG A 60 -16.97 7.34 -16.58
N ARG A 61 -18.18 7.42 -17.17
CA ARG A 61 -18.68 8.65 -17.81
C ARG A 61 -19.21 9.64 -16.79
N TYR A 62 -19.83 9.15 -15.73
CA TYR A 62 -20.41 9.98 -14.68
C TYR A 62 -19.36 10.80 -13.92
N ILE A 63 -18.22 10.19 -13.57
CA ILE A 63 -17.12 10.88 -12.86
C ILE A 63 -16.50 12.01 -13.65
N GLN A 64 -16.51 11.96 -14.99
CA GLN A 64 -16.02 13.06 -15.82
C GLN A 64 -16.83 14.34 -15.59
N VAL A 65 -18.09 14.21 -15.16
CA VAL A 65 -19.01 15.33 -14.89
C VAL A 65 -19.10 15.62 -13.39
N HIS A 66 -19.03 14.60 -12.54
CA HIS A 66 -19.12 14.71 -11.08
C HIS A 66 -17.92 14.07 -10.37
N PRO A 67 -16.77 14.78 -10.27
CA PRO A 67 -15.60 14.29 -9.53
C PRO A 67 -15.84 14.11 -8.03
N GLU A 68 -16.92 14.68 -7.49
CA GLU A 68 -17.29 14.61 -6.06
C GLU A 68 -17.74 13.20 -5.63
N GLU A 69 -18.26 12.39 -6.54
CA GLU A 69 -18.77 11.03 -6.25
C GLU A 69 -17.76 9.95 -6.63
N ALA A 70 -16.47 10.29 -6.59
CA ALA A 70 -15.39 9.36 -6.90
C ALA A 70 -15.28 8.23 -5.86
N GLU A 71 -15.63 8.47 -4.59
CA GLU A 71 -15.63 7.45 -3.52
C GLU A 71 -16.64 6.34 -3.82
N ASP A 72 -17.89 6.70 -4.16
CA ASP A 72 -18.96 5.76 -4.52
C ASP A 72 -18.56 4.88 -5.73
N PHE A 73 -17.80 5.45 -6.68
CA PHE A 73 -17.27 4.69 -7.81
C PHE A 73 -16.18 3.70 -7.41
N ILE A 74 -15.30 4.08 -6.50
CA ILE A 74 -14.23 3.22 -6.03
C ILE A 74 -14.83 2.00 -5.30
N GLU A 75 -15.84 2.21 -4.46
CA GLU A 75 -16.57 1.12 -3.81
C GLU A 75 -17.17 0.15 -4.85
N LEU A 76 -17.81 0.69 -5.89
CA LEU A 76 -18.34 -0.13 -6.98
C LEU A 76 -17.26 -0.88 -7.75
N LEU A 77 -16.08 -0.28 -7.95
CA LEU A 77 -14.95 -0.96 -8.59
C LEU A 77 -14.44 -2.13 -7.74
N ILE A 78 -14.36 -1.95 -6.42
CA ILE A 78 -13.99 -3.00 -5.46
C ILE A 78 -15.01 -4.14 -5.50
N GLU A 79 -16.31 -3.84 -5.48
CA GLU A 79 -17.37 -4.86 -5.60
C GLU A 79 -17.31 -5.62 -6.93
N SER A 80 -16.89 -4.94 -8.01
CA SER A 80 -16.77 -5.54 -9.34
C SER A 80 -15.48 -6.33 -9.56
N GLY A 81 -14.54 -6.32 -8.62
CA GLY A 81 -13.25 -7.00 -8.72
C GLY A 81 -12.23 -6.30 -9.63
N LEU A 82 -12.45 -5.03 -10.00
CA LEU A 82 -11.55 -4.25 -10.85
C LEU A 82 -10.58 -3.42 -10.00
N TYR A 83 -9.67 -4.09 -9.31
CA TYR A 83 -8.76 -3.48 -8.33
C TYR A 83 -7.72 -2.52 -8.95
N THR A 84 -7.25 -2.80 -10.16
CA THR A 84 -6.33 -1.92 -10.90
C THR A 84 -6.97 -0.57 -11.19
N GLU A 85 -8.21 -0.57 -11.68
CA GLU A 85 -8.95 0.67 -11.95
C GLU A 85 -9.30 1.42 -10.66
N ALA A 86 -9.57 0.69 -9.57
CA ALA A 86 -9.83 1.28 -8.26
C ALA A 86 -8.60 2.05 -7.75
N ALA A 87 -7.41 1.45 -7.85
CA ALA A 87 -6.16 2.08 -7.46
C ALA A 87 -5.82 3.32 -8.31
N ILE A 88 -6.03 3.28 -9.64
CA ILE A 88 -5.86 4.46 -10.50
C ILE A 88 -6.84 5.57 -10.10
N SER A 89 -8.08 5.20 -9.79
CA SER A 89 -9.10 6.15 -9.36
C SER A 89 -8.72 6.80 -8.02
N TYR A 90 -8.21 6.03 -7.06
CA TYR A 90 -7.62 6.57 -5.83
C TYR A 90 -6.46 7.54 -6.09
N VAL A 91 -5.51 7.18 -6.97
CA VAL A 91 -4.36 8.05 -7.28
C VAL A 91 -4.83 9.37 -7.90
N ASN A 92 -5.80 9.32 -8.82
CA ASN A 92 -6.39 10.51 -9.42
C ASN A 92 -7.12 11.36 -8.39
N LEU A 93 -7.82 10.73 -7.44
CA LEU A 93 -8.49 11.39 -6.33
C LEU A 93 -7.49 12.12 -5.43
N LEU A 94 -6.42 11.42 -5.03
CA LEU A 94 -5.40 11.90 -4.11
C LEU A 94 -4.50 12.99 -4.73
N ASN A 95 -4.35 13.01 -6.06
CA ASN A 95 -3.66 14.09 -6.76
C ASN A 95 -4.51 15.35 -6.96
N ASN A 96 -5.83 15.26 -6.76
CA ASN A 96 -6.72 16.42 -6.88
C ASN A 96 -6.70 17.26 -5.59
N VAL A 97 -5.96 18.36 -5.63
CA VAL A 97 -5.79 19.30 -4.50
C VAL A 97 -7.11 19.95 -4.03
N ARG A 98 -8.17 19.90 -4.84
CA ARG A 98 -9.48 20.47 -4.51
C ARG A 98 -10.48 19.44 -4.00
N PHE A 99 -10.10 18.17 -3.89
CA PHE A 99 -11.01 17.14 -3.45
C PHE A 99 -11.31 17.29 -1.96
N ALA A 100 -12.59 17.53 -1.65
CA ALA A 100 -13.13 17.41 -0.31
C ALA A 100 -13.98 16.14 -0.29
N SER A 101 -13.61 15.19 0.57
CA SER A 101 -14.35 13.94 0.74
C SER A 101 -15.80 14.24 1.11
N LYS A 102 -16.74 13.62 0.39
CA LYS A 102 -18.18 13.69 0.68
C LYS A 102 -18.50 12.99 2.01
N THR A 103 -17.73 11.96 2.35
CA THR A 103 -17.82 11.21 3.61
C THR A 103 -17.04 11.84 4.76
N GLY A 104 -16.27 12.92 4.49
CA GLY A 104 -15.46 13.60 5.50
C GLY A 104 -14.17 12.88 5.87
N LYS A 105 -13.75 11.88 5.07
CA LYS A 105 -12.51 11.15 5.28
C LYS A 105 -11.29 12.06 5.15
N GLY A 106 -10.30 11.82 6.02
CA GLY A 106 -9.02 12.53 5.95
C GLY A 106 -8.19 12.10 4.74
N HIS A 107 -7.32 12.97 4.22
CA HIS A 107 -6.41 12.62 3.13
C HIS A 107 -5.55 11.37 3.41
N TYR A 108 -5.13 11.18 4.67
CA TYR A 108 -4.39 10.00 5.09
C TYR A 108 -5.26 8.74 5.15
N GLU A 109 -6.53 8.86 5.52
CA GLU A 109 -7.45 7.72 5.61
C GLU A 109 -7.69 7.12 4.22
N LEU A 110 -7.97 7.98 3.22
CA LEU A 110 -8.05 7.57 1.81
C LEU A 110 -6.73 6.95 1.31
N TRP A 111 -5.59 7.46 1.79
CA TRP A 111 -4.29 6.89 1.45
C TRP A 111 -4.10 5.50 2.08
N SER A 112 -4.51 5.32 3.33
CA SER A 112 -4.47 4.02 4.03
C SER A 112 -5.35 3.01 3.33
N GLU A 113 -6.61 3.37 3.01
CA GLU A 113 -7.55 2.50 2.29
C GLU A 113 -7.00 2.08 0.93
N MET A 114 -6.36 3.01 0.20
CA MET A 114 -5.69 2.70 -1.05
C MET A 114 -4.53 1.70 -0.85
N VAL A 115 -3.67 1.91 0.16
CA VAL A 115 -2.56 1.00 0.46
C VAL A 115 -3.07 -0.37 0.86
N ASP A 116 -4.10 -0.44 1.71
CA ASP A 116 -4.72 -1.69 2.15
C ASP A 116 -5.30 -2.47 0.95
N LEU A 117 -6.00 -1.78 0.03
CA LEU A 117 -6.48 -2.39 -1.23
C LEU A 117 -5.32 -2.93 -2.09
N LEU A 118 -4.23 -2.16 -2.23
CA LEU A 118 -3.06 -2.56 -3.00
C LEU A 118 -2.36 -3.77 -2.40
N VAL A 119 -2.27 -3.82 -1.07
CA VAL A 119 -1.69 -4.95 -0.33
C VAL A 119 -2.61 -6.16 -0.44
N ASP A 120 -3.91 -5.99 -0.24
CA ASP A 120 -4.84 -7.12 -0.20
C ASP A 120 -4.96 -7.84 -1.54
N HIS A 121 -4.97 -7.08 -2.63
CA HIS A 121 -5.10 -7.58 -3.99
C HIS A 121 -3.76 -7.61 -4.75
N ALA A 122 -2.64 -7.72 -4.04
CA ALA A 122 -1.30 -7.67 -4.62
C ALA A 122 -1.05 -8.69 -5.74
N SER A 123 -1.72 -9.85 -5.72
CA SER A 123 -1.62 -10.90 -6.75
C SER A 123 -2.46 -10.63 -8.00
N GLU A 124 -3.52 -9.83 -7.87
CA GLU A 124 -4.51 -9.57 -8.93
C GLU A 124 -4.23 -8.27 -9.68
N ILE A 125 -3.44 -7.37 -9.08
CA ILE A 125 -3.04 -6.12 -9.68
C ILE A 125 -1.98 -6.39 -10.77
N GLU A 126 -2.38 -6.21 -12.03
CA GLU A 126 -1.48 -6.33 -13.17
C GLU A 126 -0.45 -5.20 -13.18
N VAL A 127 0.82 -5.55 -12.96
CA VAL A 127 1.99 -4.65 -13.10
C VAL A 127 2.51 -4.75 -14.54
N ASN A 128 1.68 -4.49 -15.54
CA ASN A 128 2.11 -4.52 -16.94
C ASN A 128 2.82 -3.20 -17.34
N TYR A 129 3.82 -3.26 -18.23
CA TYR A 129 4.64 -2.10 -18.62
C TYR A 129 3.87 -0.96 -19.32
N GLU A 130 2.63 -1.20 -19.78
CA GLU A 130 1.81 -0.24 -20.54
C GLU A 130 0.60 0.32 -19.75
N SER A 131 0.10 -0.41 -18.74
CA SER A 131 -1.10 -0.06 -17.95
C SER A 131 -0.92 -0.32 -16.45
N GLY A 132 0.25 -0.82 -16.05
CA GLY A 132 0.54 -1.27 -14.71
C GLY A 132 0.91 -0.12 -13.81
N ILE A 133 0.35 -0.21 -12.61
CA ILE A 133 0.58 0.76 -11.55
C ILE A 133 1.91 0.42 -10.90
N ASP A 134 2.83 1.38 -10.86
CA ASP A 134 4.04 1.25 -10.04
C ASP A 134 3.67 1.48 -8.57
N VAL A 135 3.21 0.40 -7.93
CA VAL A 135 2.81 0.38 -6.52
C VAL A 135 3.96 0.82 -5.62
N GLU A 136 5.20 0.48 -5.96
CA GLU A 136 6.37 0.86 -5.18
C GLU A 136 6.59 2.37 -5.21
N SER A 137 6.55 2.98 -6.40
CA SER A 137 6.66 4.44 -6.53
C SER A 137 5.53 5.17 -5.80
N ILE A 138 4.30 4.65 -5.86
CA ILE A 138 3.16 5.23 -5.14
C ILE A 138 3.39 5.18 -3.63
N ILE A 139 3.69 4.01 -3.06
CA ILE A 139 3.89 3.90 -1.61
C ILE A 139 5.09 4.75 -1.17
N ARG A 140 6.19 4.78 -1.94
CA ARG A 140 7.34 5.67 -1.70
C ARG A 140 6.95 7.15 -1.71
N SER A 141 6.07 7.56 -2.62
CA SER A 141 5.53 8.92 -2.62
C SER A 141 4.71 9.22 -1.37
N GLY A 142 3.97 8.22 -0.85
CA GLY A 142 3.25 8.30 0.42
C GLY A 142 4.19 8.49 1.60
N ILE A 143 5.29 7.74 1.66
CA ILE A 143 6.31 7.82 2.72
C ILE A 143 6.95 9.22 2.78
N ALA A 144 7.13 9.87 1.62
CA ALA A 144 7.61 11.24 1.53
C ALA A 144 6.55 12.27 1.97
N ARG A 145 5.28 12.05 1.61
CA ARG A 145 4.17 12.98 1.91
C ARG A 145 3.68 12.90 3.37
N PHE A 146 3.78 11.74 4.02
CA PHE A 146 3.27 11.50 5.37
C PHE A 146 4.39 11.03 6.32
N PRO A 147 5.23 11.96 6.85
CA PRO A 147 6.33 11.61 7.76
C PRO A 147 5.87 10.92 9.04
N ASP A 148 4.64 11.20 9.51
CA ASP A 148 4.12 10.73 10.80
C ASP A 148 3.68 9.26 10.79
N GLN A 149 3.57 8.63 9.61
CA GLN A 149 3.07 7.26 9.44
C GLN A 149 4.00 6.41 8.56
N ARG A 150 5.29 6.77 8.50
CA ARG A 150 6.28 6.04 7.69
C ARG A 150 6.37 4.57 8.05
N GLY A 151 6.25 4.23 9.34
CA GLY A 151 6.28 2.85 9.83
C GLY A 151 5.27 1.96 9.11
N LYS A 152 4.00 2.38 9.13
CA LYS A 152 2.90 1.63 8.51
C LYS A 152 3.05 1.50 7.00
N LEU A 153 3.51 2.56 6.33
CA LEU A 153 3.66 2.54 4.88
C LEU A 153 4.81 1.62 4.43
N TRP A 154 5.93 1.59 5.16
CA TRP A 154 7.02 0.65 4.89
C TRP A 154 6.59 -0.80 5.13
N VAL A 155 5.87 -1.06 6.23
CA VAL A 155 5.29 -2.39 6.48
C VAL A 155 4.31 -2.78 5.36
N GLY A 156 3.44 -1.86 4.94
CA GLY A 156 2.52 -2.10 3.82
C GLY A 156 3.25 -2.44 2.51
N LEU A 157 4.33 -1.71 2.18
CA LEU A 157 5.16 -2.03 1.01
C LEU A 157 5.81 -3.41 1.10
N ALA A 158 6.32 -3.77 2.28
CA ALA A 158 6.91 -5.09 2.49
C ALA A 158 5.85 -6.19 2.37
N THR A 159 4.68 -6.04 3.00
CA THR A 159 3.57 -6.99 2.90
C THR A 159 3.07 -7.16 1.47
N TYR A 160 3.04 -6.09 0.67
CA TYR A 160 2.75 -6.16 -0.75
C TYR A 160 3.73 -7.09 -1.50
N TRP A 161 5.04 -6.93 -1.26
CA TRP A 161 6.05 -7.80 -1.88
C TRP A 161 6.01 -9.25 -1.39
N ILE A 162 5.67 -9.45 -0.10
CA ILE A 162 5.47 -10.77 0.50
C ILE A 162 4.31 -11.49 -0.21
N ARG A 163 3.16 -10.83 -0.37
CA ARG A 163 1.98 -11.41 -1.05
C ARG A 163 2.24 -11.68 -2.54
N ARG A 164 3.11 -10.90 -3.19
CA ARG A 164 3.58 -11.16 -4.55
C ARG A 164 4.61 -12.30 -4.66
N GLY A 165 5.13 -12.81 -3.54
CA GLY A 165 6.14 -13.87 -3.50
C GLY A 165 7.58 -13.39 -3.74
N SER A 166 7.84 -12.08 -3.73
CA SER A 166 9.19 -11.53 -3.90
C SER A 166 9.80 -11.17 -2.54
N PHE A 167 10.35 -12.17 -1.85
CA PHE A 167 10.87 -12.01 -0.50
C PHE A 167 12.11 -11.10 -0.40
N GLU A 168 13.00 -11.14 -1.39
CA GLU A 168 14.18 -10.27 -1.38
C GLU A 168 13.79 -8.78 -1.48
N ARG A 169 12.79 -8.44 -2.29
CA ARG A 169 12.27 -7.06 -2.35
C ARG A 169 11.56 -6.63 -1.08
N ALA A 170 10.88 -7.56 -0.39
CA ALA A 170 10.31 -7.29 0.92
C ALA A 170 11.41 -6.96 1.94
N ARG A 171 12.52 -7.70 1.94
CA ARG A 171 13.69 -7.42 2.79
C ARG A 171 14.32 -6.07 2.48
N ASP A 172 14.49 -5.74 1.19
CA ASP A 172 14.99 -4.43 0.78
C ASP A 172 14.10 -3.29 1.31
N ALA A 173 12.78 -3.47 1.29
CA ALA A 173 11.83 -2.51 1.85
C ALA A 173 11.96 -2.40 3.37
N PHE A 174 12.12 -3.52 4.10
CA PHE A 174 12.34 -3.51 5.55
C PHE A 174 13.66 -2.83 5.95
N GLU A 175 14.78 -3.16 5.30
CA GLU A 175 16.09 -2.56 5.57
C GLU A 175 16.10 -1.05 5.25
N GLN A 176 15.47 -0.65 4.14
CA GLN A 176 15.27 0.77 3.83
C GLN A 176 14.36 1.46 4.86
N GLY A 177 13.30 0.80 5.32
CA GLY A 177 12.43 1.31 6.38
C GLY A 177 13.20 1.59 7.67
N ILE A 178 13.94 0.60 8.17
CA ILE A 178 14.72 0.69 9.40
C ILE A 178 15.77 1.83 9.33
N THR A 179 16.43 1.98 8.18
CA THR A 179 17.49 2.98 7.98
C THR A 179 16.96 4.39 7.68
N THR A 180 15.68 4.57 7.36
CA THR A 180 15.10 5.89 7.01
C THR A 180 14.17 6.48 8.08
N VAL A 181 13.70 5.65 9.01
CA VAL A 181 12.75 6.07 10.05
C VAL A 181 13.38 6.95 11.13
N MET A 182 12.60 7.92 11.61
CA MET A 182 13.05 8.91 12.61
C MET A 182 12.45 8.69 14.00
N THR A 183 11.51 7.76 14.17
CA THR A 183 10.83 7.52 15.44
C THR A 183 11.03 6.09 15.93
N VAL A 184 11.19 5.92 17.24
CA VAL A 184 11.33 4.59 17.86
C VAL A 184 10.07 3.74 17.65
N ARG A 185 8.90 4.38 17.58
CA ARG A 185 7.61 3.71 17.36
C ARG A 185 7.54 3.08 15.97
N ASP A 186 7.86 3.84 14.93
CA ASP A 186 7.88 3.35 13.56
C ASP A 186 8.97 2.29 13.37
N PHE A 187 10.13 2.48 14.03
CA PHE A 187 11.21 1.48 14.02
C PHE A 187 10.74 0.17 14.65
N ALA A 188 10.12 0.21 15.83
CA ALA A 188 9.61 -0.97 16.51
C ALA A 188 8.61 -1.71 15.63
N LEU A 189 7.67 -0.99 15.01
CA LEU A 189 6.68 -1.57 14.10
C LEU A 189 7.32 -2.29 12.92
N ILE A 190 8.27 -1.64 12.23
CA ILE A 190 8.95 -2.25 11.07
C ILE A 190 9.80 -3.43 11.51
N PHE A 191 10.53 -3.29 12.63
CA PHE A 191 11.43 -4.33 13.12
C PHE A 191 10.64 -5.57 13.57
N GLU A 192 9.55 -5.41 14.31
CA GLU A 192 8.67 -6.51 14.73
C GLU A 192 8.08 -7.24 13.52
N SER A 193 7.52 -6.51 12.56
CA SER A 193 7.02 -7.12 11.31
C SER A 193 8.13 -7.80 10.50
N TYR A 194 9.35 -7.24 10.49
CA TYR A 194 10.48 -7.86 9.81
C TYR A 194 10.92 -9.17 10.48
N THR A 195 11.00 -9.18 11.82
CA THR A 195 11.31 -10.38 12.59
C THR A 195 10.25 -11.46 12.43
N GLU A 196 8.96 -11.11 12.52
CA GLU A 196 7.85 -12.05 12.31
C GLU A 196 7.89 -12.66 10.90
N PHE A 197 8.23 -11.86 9.90
CA PHE A 197 8.40 -12.32 8.53
C PHE A 197 9.55 -13.34 8.39
N GLU A 198 10.76 -13.02 8.88
CA GLU A 198 11.90 -13.95 8.79
C GLU A 198 11.67 -15.21 9.63
N GLU A 199 11.08 -15.09 10.82
CA GLU A 199 10.67 -16.23 11.64
C GLU A 199 9.67 -17.13 10.91
N SER A 200 8.69 -16.53 10.21
CA SER A 200 7.71 -17.31 9.43
C SER A 200 8.36 -18.11 8.30
N ILE A 201 9.37 -17.53 7.63
CA ILE A 201 10.13 -18.21 6.57
C ILE A 201 10.98 -19.32 7.16
N ILE A 202 11.74 -19.03 8.21
CA ILE A 202 12.60 -20.03 8.88
C ILE A 202 11.74 -21.19 9.39
N LYS A 203 10.60 -20.91 10.02
CA LYS A 203 9.67 -21.95 10.50
C LYS A 203 9.16 -22.83 9.36
N ALA A 204 8.76 -22.24 8.23
CA ALA A 204 8.31 -23.00 7.06
C ALA A 204 9.43 -23.88 6.47
N LEU A 205 10.66 -23.35 6.40
CA LEU A 205 11.82 -24.10 5.94
C LEU A 205 12.17 -25.23 6.91
N MET A 206 12.18 -24.98 8.22
CA MET A 206 12.42 -26.00 9.24
C MET A 206 11.39 -27.14 9.16
N GLU A 207 10.10 -26.82 9.00
CA GLU A 207 9.05 -27.84 8.83
C GLU A 207 9.26 -28.68 7.56
N SER A 208 9.73 -28.05 6.48
CA SER A 208 10.09 -28.76 5.25
C SER A 208 11.28 -29.70 5.46
N VAL A 209 12.28 -29.29 6.23
CA VAL A 209 13.46 -30.10 6.57
C VAL A 209 13.04 -31.28 7.44
N THR A 210 12.23 -31.07 8.48
CA THR A 210 11.76 -32.16 9.34
C THR A 210 10.95 -33.20 8.57
N ASN A 211 10.09 -32.76 7.64
CA ASN A 211 9.31 -33.66 6.80
C ASN A 211 10.20 -34.48 5.85
N ARG A 212 11.28 -33.88 5.32
CA ARG A 212 12.26 -34.57 4.47
C ARG A 212 13.07 -35.59 5.25
N THR A 213 13.52 -35.24 6.46
CA THR A 213 14.26 -36.16 7.35
C THR A 213 13.41 -37.36 7.75
N ASP A 214 12.13 -37.17 8.02
CA ASP A 214 11.20 -38.27 8.33
C ASP A 214 10.98 -39.22 7.14
N MET A 215 11.09 -38.70 5.91
CA MET A 215 11.03 -39.48 4.67
C MET A 215 12.40 -40.07 4.24
N GLY A 216 13.47 -39.80 4.98
CA GLY A 216 14.83 -40.27 4.67
C GLY A 216 15.43 -39.69 3.39
N VAL A 217 14.94 -38.52 2.96
CA VAL A 217 15.47 -37.79 1.79
C VAL A 217 16.38 -36.67 2.29
N GLU A 218 17.68 -36.80 2.07
CA GLU A 218 18.66 -35.74 2.33
C GLU A 218 18.75 -34.83 1.10
N ASP A 219 18.65 -33.52 1.32
CA ASP A 219 18.87 -32.51 0.29
C ASP A 219 19.67 -31.37 0.92
N GLU A 220 20.97 -31.41 0.66
CA GLU A 220 22.00 -30.52 1.20
C GLU A 220 21.77 -29.06 0.78
N ASP A 221 21.18 -28.81 -0.40
CA ASP A 221 20.96 -27.46 -0.90
C ASP A 221 19.90 -26.73 -0.07
N ALA A 222 18.83 -27.42 0.30
CA ALA A 222 17.77 -26.86 1.14
C ALA A 222 18.21 -26.67 2.60
N ASP A 223 19.08 -27.55 3.12
CA ASP A 223 19.67 -27.40 4.46
C ASP A 223 20.64 -26.22 4.49
N PHE A 224 21.45 -26.05 3.44
CA PHE A 224 22.29 -24.87 3.28
C PHE A 224 21.48 -23.57 3.17
N GLU A 225 20.34 -23.58 2.46
CA GLU A 225 19.46 -22.40 2.43
C GLU A 225 18.95 -22.06 3.83
N LEU A 226 18.52 -23.04 4.63
CA LEU A 226 18.09 -22.81 6.01
C LEU A 226 19.21 -22.16 6.85
N ASP A 227 20.43 -22.69 6.79
CA ASP A 227 21.57 -22.15 7.52
C ASP A 227 21.86 -20.69 7.14
N VAL A 228 21.81 -20.37 5.84
CA VAL A 228 21.98 -18.99 5.36
C VAL A 228 20.88 -18.08 5.91
N ARG A 229 19.63 -18.54 6.00
CA ARG A 229 18.51 -17.76 6.55
C ARG A 229 18.67 -17.56 8.05
N MET A 230 19.07 -18.59 8.80
CA MET A 230 19.33 -18.50 10.24
C MET A 230 20.47 -17.51 10.54
N MET A 231 21.58 -17.59 9.80
CA MET A 231 22.70 -16.66 9.96
C MET A 231 22.28 -15.21 9.72
N ARG A 232 21.44 -14.95 8.70
CA ARG A 232 20.91 -13.60 8.43
C ARG A 232 20.00 -13.11 9.56
N PHE A 233 19.15 -13.97 10.09
CA PHE A 233 18.26 -13.63 11.20
C PHE A 233 19.02 -13.34 12.49
N GLU A 234 20.02 -14.15 12.83
CA GLU A 234 20.93 -13.88 13.95
C GLU A 234 21.64 -12.53 13.78
N HIS A 235 22.15 -12.26 12.58
CA HIS A 235 22.78 -10.97 12.26
C HIS A 235 21.83 -9.78 12.43
N LEU A 236 20.55 -9.92 12.05
CA LEU A 236 19.53 -8.90 12.27
C LEU A 236 19.27 -8.66 13.77
N MET A 237 19.21 -9.73 14.56
CA MET A 237 18.99 -9.67 16.00
C MET A 237 20.17 -9.02 16.73
N ASP A 238 21.41 -9.35 16.34
CA ASP A 238 22.63 -8.72 16.86
C ASP A 238 22.72 -7.24 16.50
N ARG A 239 22.20 -6.84 15.35
CA ARG A 239 22.14 -5.43 14.92
C ARG A 239 21.10 -4.62 15.66
N ARG A 240 20.08 -5.23 16.27
CA ARG A 240 18.96 -4.52 16.90
C ARG A 240 19.38 -3.40 17.86
N PRO A 241 20.33 -3.60 18.81
CA PRO A 241 20.75 -2.53 19.72
C PRO A 241 21.39 -1.34 18.99
N PHE A 242 22.17 -1.61 17.94
CA PHE A 242 22.77 -0.57 17.11
C PHE A 242 21.71 0.20 16.32
N LEU A 243 20.73 -0.50 15.75
CA LEU A 243 19.66 0.12 14.96
C LEU A 243 18.75 1.01 15.83
N VAL A 244 18.44 0.58 17.05
CA VAL A 244 17.69 1.41 18.02
C VAL A 244 18.49 2.66 18.36
N ASN A 245 19.79 2.52 18.66
CA ASN A 245 20.66 3.65 18.95
C ASN A 245 20.76 4.62 17.75
N ASP A 246 20.84 4.10 16.52
CA ASP A 246 20.84 4.92 15.29
C ASP A 246 19.56 5.74 15.15
N VAL A 247 18.39 5.20 15.51
CA VAL A 247 17.12 5.96 15.46
C VAL A 247 17.12 7.09 16.48
N LEU A 248 17.61 6.82 17.70
CA LEU A 248 17.70 7.84 18.76
C LEU A 248 18.67 8.96 18.40
N LEU A 249 19.82 8.62 17.81
CA LEU A 249 20.80 9.59 17.35
C LEU A 249 20.31 10.39 16.13
N ARG A 250 19.53 9.77 15.23
CA ARG A 250 18.85 10.49 14.14
C ARG A 250 17.82 11.49 14.67
N GLN A 251 17.09 11.13 15.72
CA GLN A 251 16.10 12.01 16.34
C GLN A 251 16.76 13.20 17.05
N ASN A 252 17.83 12.96 17.80
CA ASN A 252 18.58 14.01 18.49
C ASN A 252 20.10 13.71 18.52
N PRO A 253 20.87 14.28 17.58
CA PRO A 253 22.32 14.08 17.51
C PRO A 253 23.08 14.66 18.71
N ASN A 254 22.50 15.63 19.43
CA ASN A 254 23.18 16.31 20.54
C ASN A 254 23.12 15.50 21.85
N LEU A 255 22.44 14.35 21.86
CA LEU A 255 22.25 13.55 23.08
C LEU A 255 23.50 12.69 23.36
N VAL A 256 24.43 13.25 24.14
CA VAL A 256 25.72 12.62 24.50
C VAL A 256 25.53 11.22 25.12
N SER A 257 24.50 11.03 25.95
CA SER A 257 24.23 9.73 26.59
C SER A 257 23.97 8.61 25.59
N GLU A 258 23.40 8.91 24.41
CA GLU A 258 23.18 7.89 23.38
C GLU A 258 24.46 7.58 22.62
N TRP A 259 25.36 8.56 22.44
CA TRP A 259 26.70 8.30 21.90
C TRP A 259 27.54 7.44 22.84
N GLU A 260 27.45 7.66 24.16
CA GLU A 260 28.11 6.81 25.14
C GLU A 260 27.60 5.37 25.10
N LYS A 261 26.27 5.19 24.99
CA LYS A 261 25.68 3.85 24.79
C LYS A 261 26.20 3.20 23.51
N ARG A 262 26.32 3.95 22.41
CA ARG A 262 26.89 3.43 21.16
C ARG A 262 28.32 2.92 21.33
N VAL A 263 29.14 3.65 22.08
CA VAL A 263 30.52 3.23 22.39
C VAL A 263 30.52 1.96 23.23
N ALA A 264 29.63 1.88 24.23
CA ALA A 264 29.50 0.68 25.05
C ALA A 264 29.11 -0.56 24.22
N LEU A 265 28.28 -0.40 23.18
CA LEU A 265 27.90 -1.49 22.29
C LEU A 265 29.09 -2.07 21.49
N TRP A 266 30.11 -1.27 21.18
CA TRP A 266 31.30 -1.74 20.45
C TRP A 266 32.29 -2.52 21.32
N GLY A 267 32.19 -2.43 22.66
CA GLY A 267 33.04 -3.15 23.61
C GLY A 267 34.54 -2.95 23.32
N ASP A 268 35.24 -4.05 23.03
CA ASP A 268 36.69 -4.07 22.81
C ASP A 268 37.14 -3.61 21.40
N ASN A 269 36.21 -3.29 20.49
CA ASN A 269 36.55 -2.83 19.15
C ASN A 269 37.01 -1.36 19.15
N LYS A 270 38.28 -1.16 19.48
CA LYS A 270 38.90 0.17 19.63
C LYS A 270 38.83 1.03 18.36
N GLN A 271 38.84 0.43 17.17
CA GLN A 271 38.77 1.20 15.91
C GLN A 271 37.40 1.84 15.73
N GLU A 272 36.33 1.06 15.93
CA GLU A 272 34.96 1.56 15.82
C GLU A 272 34.62 2.53 16.95
N VAL A 273 35.12 2.32 18.16
CA VAL A 273 34.98 3.26 19.28
C VAL A 273 35.60 4.63 18.96
N VAL A 274 36.80 4.67 18.36
CA VAL A 274 37.43 5.95 17.97
C VAL A 274 36.61 6.63 16.88
N ARG A 275 36.07 5.87 15.91
CA ARG A 275 35.22 6.41 14.86
C ARG A 275 33.93 7.02 15.42
N THR A 276 33.24 6.32 16.33
CA THR A 276 32.00 6.85 16.93
C THR A 276 32.24 8.11 17.75
N TYR A 277 33.36 8.22 18.46
CA TYR A 277 33.72 9.48 19.13
C TYR A 277 34.01 10.61 18.15
N ALA A 278 34.69 10.33 17.03
CA ALA A 278 34.92 11.33 15.98
C ALA A 278 33.60 11.81 15.36
N ASP A 279 32.69 10.89 15.07
CA ASP A 279 31.35 11.20 14.55
C ASP A 279 30.51 12.00 15.55
N ALA A 280 30.59 11.65 16.85
CA ALA A 280 29.92 12.39 17.91
C ALA A 280 30.42 13.85 17.98
N ILE A 281 31.74 14.06 17.96
CA ILE A 281 32.34 15.41 17.99
C ILE A 281 31.94 16.22 16.77
N ALA A 282 31.85 15.60 15.59
CA ALA A 282 31.43 16.27 14.36
C ALA A 282 29.93 16.63 14.37
N SER A 283 29.10 15.85 15.06
CA SER A 283 27.64 15.96 15.00
C SER A 283 27.04 16.81 16.14
N ILE A 284 27.68 16.84 17.31
CA ILE A 284 27.19 17.57 18.48
C ILE A 284 27.48 19.06 18.32
N HIS A 285 26.43 19.88 18.31
CA HIS A 285 26.52 21.33 18.35
C HIS A 285 26.27 21.82 19.79
N PRO A 286 27.27 22.43 20.45
CA PRO A 286 27.17 22.95 21.82
C PRO A 286 26.18 24.11 21.99
#